data_AF-A0ABD5VQW0-F1
#
_entry.id   AF-A0ABD5VQW0-F1
#
_cell.length_a   1.000
_cell.length_b   1.000
_cell.length_c   1.000
_cell.angle_alpha   90.00
_cell.angle_beta   90.00
_cell.angle_gamma   90.00
#
_symmetry.space_group_name_H-M   'P 1'
#
loop_
_entity.id
_entity.type
_entity.pdbx_description
1 polymer ?
#
loop_
_entity_poly.entity_id
_entity_poly.type
_entity_poly.pdbx_seq_one_letter_code
_entity_poly.pdbx_strand_id
1 'polypeptide(L)'
;MTKETATDGQRQQGSLSRRDVLKATGTTALTGGAIVAMSSSATAANAHFIRTDADCQSDGDLDVCFKVAGLGNNESITVTATGTVDATWVCCTGGGNNPQAENKIEVTDDVSTTGTFGPSGKNGQITNCPKNPLVLSPPTPSDDEISCGNGQTLTLLSATYSNVVIDSTKTDPEPVVSEITCSAGECTKKGGPKNKGPKN
;
A
#
# COMPACT_ATOMS: atom_id res chain seq x y z
N MET A 1 55.79 1.71 -9.67
CA MET A 1 56.20 3.12 -9.55
C MET A 1 55.30 3.77 -8.52
N THR A 2 55.88 4.01 -7.36
CA THR A 2 55.33 4.60 -6.13
C THR A 2 55.23 6.13 -6.22
N LYS A 3 54.23 6.71 -5.55
CA LYS A 3 54.20 8.07 -4.94
C LYS A 3 52.84 8.24 -4.26
N GLU A 4 52.66 8.07 -2.94
CA GLU A 4 53.07 8.90 -1.78
C GLU A 4 52.57 10.36 -1.79
N THR A 5 51.49 10.57 -1.01
CA THR A 5 51.25 11.56 0.08
C THR A 5 51.68 13.03 -0.05
N ALA A 6 50.81 13.94 0.42
CA ALA A 6 51.15 14.90 1.50
C ALA A 6 49.93 15.64 2.07
N THR A 7 49.77 15.54 3.39
CA THR A 7 48.96 16.39 4.27
C THR A 7 49.85 17.52 4.80
N ASP A 8 49.42 18.77 4.66
CA ASP A 8 50.03 19.99 5.23
C ASP A 8 48.94 20.69 6.06
N GLY A 9 49.11 21.20 7.28
CA GLY A 9 50.28 21.56 8.06
C GLY A 9 49.79 22.66 9.03
N GLN A 10 49.36 22.30 10.24
CA GLN A 10 48.91 23.26 11.25
C GLN A 10 50.12 24.03 11.81
N ARG A 11 50.16 25.35 11.57
CA ARG A 11 51.08 26.28 12.23
C ARG A 11 50.52 26.72 13.59
N GLN A 12 51.11 26.22 14.67
CA GLN A 12 51.17 26.91 15.97
C GLN A 12 52.39 27.84 15.97
N GLN A 13 52.27 29.07 16.49
CA GLN A 13 53.22 29.70 17.42
C GLN A 13 52.90 31.17 17.75
N GLY A 14 53.04 31.50 19.04
CA GLY A 14 53.25 32.84 19.59
C GLY A 14 52.02 33.44 20.28
N SER A 15 52.04 33.93 21.50
CA SER A 15 53.10 34.14 22.51
C SER A 15 52.38 34.48 23.82
N LEU A 16 52.61 33.72 24.89
CA LEU A 16 52.09 34.00 26.22
C LEU A 16 52.95 35.07 26.89
N SER A 17 52.42 36.29 27.02
CA SER A 17 52.99 37.31 27.90
C SER A 17 52.28 37.26 29.25
N ARG A 18 53.06 36.93 30.29
CA ARG A 18 52.68 36.96 31.70
C ARG A 18 52.89 38.37 32.24
N ARG A 19 51.96 38.84 33.08
CA ARG A 19 52.08 39.82 34.20
C ARG A 19 50.68 40.36 34.47
N ASP A 20 50.01 39.80 35.49
CA ASP A 20 49.73 40.48 36.78
C ASP A 20 48.27 40.98 36.71
N VAL A 21 47.37 40.95 37.70
CA VAL A 21 47.39 40.61 39.12
C VAL A 21 45.91 40.67 39.55
N LEU A 22 45.51 39.76 40.44
CA LEU A 22 44.40 39.85 41.42
C LEU A 22 42.94 40.19 41.01
N LYS A 23 42.06 39.24 41.38
CA LYS A 23 40.80 39.39 42.13
C LYS A 23 39.67 40.24 41.51
N ALA A 24 38.62 39.56 41.06
CA ALA A 24 37.24 39.93 41.39
C ALA A 24 36.32 38.72 41.27
N THR A 25 35.82 38.24 42.41
CA THR A 25 34.64 37.39 42.54
C THR A 25 33.41 38.14 42.02
N GLY A 26 32.63 37.52 41.12
CA GLY A 26 31.26 37.94 40.83
C GLY A 26 30.78 37.69 39.41
N THR A 27 29.60 37.07 39.32
CA THR A 27 28.62 37.05 38.19
C THR A 27 28.85 36.11 36.99
N THR A 28 28.11 35.00 37.04
CA THR A 28 27.36 34.27 35.99
C THR A 28 27.75 34.51 34.52
N ALA A 29 28.26 33.48 33.84
CA ALA A 29 28.36 33.46 32.37
C ALA A 29 28.21 32.03 31.81
N LEU A 30 27.29 31.91 30.84
CA LEU A 30 26.91 30.72 30.06
C LEU A 30 28.10 30.09 29.32
N THR A 31 28.16 28.75 29.27
CA THR A 31 28.80 27.96 28.19
C THR A 31 28.50 26.47 28.45
N GLY A 32 27.99 25.63 27.57
CA GLY A 32 27.54 25.75 26.17
C GLY A 32 27.11 24.34 25.76
N GLY A 33 25.81 24.06 25.74
CA GLY A 33 25.29 22.79 25.24
C GLY A 33 25.33 22.80 23.72
N ALA A 34 26.07 21.88 23.10
CA ALA A 34 26.05 21.69 21.66
C ALA A 34 24.67 21.18 21.22
N ILE A 35 23.81 22.08 20.77
CA ILE A 35 22.56 21.73 20.09
C ILE A 35 22.96 21.21 18.71
N VAL A 36 22.99 19.88 18.55
CA VAL A 36 23.07 19.26 17.23
C VAL A 36 21.72 19.53 16.56
N ALA A 37 21.66 20.61 15.78
CA ALA A 37 20.51 20.90 14.94
C ALA A 37 20.39 19.77 13.91
N MET A 38 19.47 18.83 14.16
CA MET A 38 19.00 17.91 13.13
C MET A 38 18.21 18.78 12.14
N SER A 39 18.85 19.18 11.05
CA SER A 39 18.18 19.84 9.93
C SER A 39 17.22 18.84 9.28
N SER A 40 16.00 18.73 9.80
CA SER A 40 14.92 18.11 9.06
C SER A 40 14.65 19.02 7.86
N SER A 41 15.14 18.64 6.68
CA SER A 41 14.77 19.27 5.42
C SER A 41 13.29 19.00 5.18
N ALA A 42 12.44 19.88 5.69
CA ALA A 42 11.03 19.90 5.34
C ALA A 42 10.92 20.45 3.91
N THR A 43 11.08 19.58 2.91
CA THR A 43 10.59 19.88 1.56
C THR A 43 9.07 19.95 1.65
N ALA A 44 8.49 21.13 1.38
CA ALA A 44 7.04 21.31 1.29
C ALA A 44 6.50 20.57 0.05
N ALA A 45 6.41 19.25 0.14
CA ALA A 45 5.70 18.39 -0.78
C ALA A 45 4.19 18.58 -0.56
N ASN A 46 3.41 18.75 -1.63
CA ASN A 46 1.95 18.87 -1.58
C ASN A 46 1.36 17.60 -2.20
N ALA A 47 1.53 16.50 -1.47
CA ALA A 47 1.07 15.20 -1.94
C ALA A 47 -0.46 15.14 -1.92
N HIS A 48 -1.06 14.70 -3.03
CA HIS A 48 -2.50 14.48 -3.14
C HIS A 48 -2.77 13.43 -4.22
N PHE A 49 -3.86 12.69 -4.08
CA PHE A 49 -4.32 11.83 -5.16
C PHE A 49 -4.88 12.70 -6.29
N ILE A 50 -4.53 12.33 -7.52
CA ILE A 50 -5.05 12.96 -8.75
C ILE A 50 -5.95 12.01 -9.53
N ARG A 51 -5.98 10.73 -9.12
CA ARG A 51 -6.89 9.71 -9.61
C ARG A 51 -7.02 8.63 -8.55
N THR A 52 -8.24 8.21 -8.30
CA THR A 52 -8.61 6.95 -7.64
C THR A 52 -9.57 6.21 -8.55
N ASP A 53 -9.51 4.89 -8.57
CA ASP A 53 -10.33 4.05 -9.45
C ASP A 53 -10.38 2.62 -8.89
N ALA A 54 -11.40 1.86 -9.26
CA ALA A 54 -11.52 0.46 -8.87
C ALA A 54 -11.98 -0.38 -10.07
N ASP A 55 -11.40 -1.57 -10.23
CA ASP A 55 -11.69 -2.48 -11.34
C ASP A 55 -11.98 -3.89 -10.85
N CYS A 56 -13.13 -4.43 -11.24
CA CYS A 56 -13.55 -5.77 -10.85
C CYS A 56 -12.82 -6.83 -11.67
N GLN A 57 -12.20 -7.78 -10.98
CA GLN A 57 -11.59 -8.94 -11.59
C GLN A 57 -12.60 -10.10 -11.70
N SER A 58 -12.33 -11.00 -12.66
CA SER A 58 -13.23 -12.11 -12.98
C SER A 58 -13.34 -13.18 -11.89
N ASP A 59 -12.47 -13.14 -10.89
CA ASP A 59 -12.46 -14.00 -9.69
C ASP A 59 -13.13 -13.33 -8.49
N GLY A 60 -13.67 -12.11 -8.64
CA GLY A 60 -14.36 -11.37 -7.58
C GLY A 60 -13.46 -10.44 -6.78
N ASP A 61 -12.16 -10.42 -7.04
CA ASP A 61 -11.24 -9.45 -6.46
C ASP A 61 -11.51 -8.04 -7.00
N LEU A 62 -11.21 -7.03 -6.19
CA LEU A 62 -11.27 -5.62 -6.57
C LEU A 62 -9.87 -5.02 -6.61
N ASP A 63 -9.42 -4.66 -7.81
CA ASP A 63 -8.19 -3.93 -8.01
C ASP A 63 -8.43 -2.44 -7.70
N VAL A 64 -7.81 -1.95 -6.63
CA VAL A 64 -7.84 -0.54 -6.24
C VAL A 64 -6.63 0.19 -6.82
N CYS A 65 -6.93 1.18 -7.66
CA CYS A 65 -5.98 1.95 -8.43
C CYS A 65 -5.90 3.39 -7.95
N PHE A 66 -4.70 3.93 -7.94
CA PHE A 66 -4.47 5.33 -7.63
C PHE A 66 -3.33 5.92 -8.46
N LYS A 67 -3.36 7.25 -8.56
CA LYS A 67 -2.23 8.08 -8.95
C LYS A 67 -2.10 9.22 -7.96
N VAL A 68 -0.90 9.40 -7.43
CA VAL A 68 -0.54 10.49 -6.51
C VAL A 68 0.51 11.38 -7.17
N ALA A 69 0.41 12.67 -6.94
CA ALA A 69 1.37 13.67 -7.40
C ALA A 69 1.83 14.53 -6.22
N GLY A 70 2.86 15.34 -6.46
CA GLY A 70 3.35 16.29 -5.46
C GLY A 70 4.14 15.65 -4.32
N LEU A 71 4.61 14.41 -4.48
CA LEU A 71 5.36 13.68 -3.46
C LEU A 71 6.73 14.29 -3.14
N GLY A 72 7.35 14.95 -4.12
CA GLY A 72 8.78 15.29 -4.08
C GLY A 72 9.64 14.21 -4.75
N ASN A 73 10.95 14.45 -4.84
CA ASN A 73 11.85 13.64 -5.66
C ASN A 73 12.31 12.36 -4.94
N ASN A 74 12.15 11.21 -5.60
CA ASN A 74 12.60 9.90 -5.14
C ASN A 74 12.01 9.46 -3.78
N GLU A 75 10.76 9.85 -3.54
CA GLU A 75 10.04 9.52 -2.32
C GLU A 75 9.30 8.19 -2.47
N SER A 76 9.13 7.49 -1.35
CA SER A 76 8.24 6.32 -1.25
C SER A 76 7.07 6.64 -0.34
N ILE A 77 5.94 5.97 -0.60
CA ILE A 77 4.75 6.06 0.25
C ILE A 77 4.21 4.67 0.56
N THR A 78 3.59 4.54 1.72
CA THR A 78 2.71 3.42 2.03
C THR A 78 1.27 3.85 1.82
N VAL A 79 0.51 3.04 1.11
CA VAL A 79 -0.91 3.24 0.80
C VAL A 79 -1.68 2.02 1.27
N THR A 80 -2.80 2.24 1.94
CA THR A 80 -3.73 1.21 2.39
C THR A 80 -5.07 1.44 1.70
N ALA A 81 -5.62 0.40 1.08
CA ALA A 81 -7.01 0.36 0.64
C ALA A 81 -7.83 -0.40 1.69
N THR A 82 -9.00 0.12 2.04
CA THR A 82 -9.96 -0.53 2.94
C THR A 82 -11.37 -0.47 2.37
N GLY A 83 -12.21 -1.43 2.71
CA GLY A 83 -13.64 -1.40 2.42
C GLY A 83 -14.37 -2.53 3.13
N THR A 84 -15.69 -2.60 2.97
CA THR A 84 -16.49 -3.73 3.44
C THR A 84 -16.92 -4.54 2.21
N VAL A 85 -16.86 -5.87 2.30
CA VAL A 85 -17.27 -6.76 1.22
C VAL A 85 -18.40 -7.67 1.67
N ASP A 86 -19.46 -7.74 0.86
CA ASP A 86 -20.54 -8.73 0.95
C ASP A 86 -20.35 -9.77 -0.16
N ALA A 87 -19.82 -10.93 0.21
CA ALA A 87 -19.49 -12.03 -0.70
C ALA A 87 -20.59 -13.10 -0.69
N THR A 88 -21.09 -13.45 -1.86
CA THR A 88 -22.02 -14.56 -2.05
C THR A 88 -21.28 -15.80 -2.55
N TRP A 89 -21.36 -16.87 -1.78
CA TRP A 89 -20.81 -18.17 -2.13
C TRP A 89 -21.92 -19.20 -2.35
N VAL A 90 -21.66 -20.16 -3.25
CA VAL A 90 -22.61 -21.23 -3.57
C VAL A 90 -21.88 -22.56 -3.79
N CYS A 91 -22.50 -23.67 -3.34
CA CYS A 91 -21.99 -25.02 -3.60
C CYS A 91 -22.45 -25.55 -4.96
N CYS A 92 -21.72 -25.30 -6.04
CA CYS A 92 -22.11 -25.73 -7.38
C CYS A 92 -22.05 -27.25 -7.57
N THR A 93 -23.10 -27.84 -8.15
CA THR A 93 -23.09 -29.26 -8.58
C THR A 93 -22.26 -29.45 -9.85
N GLY A 94 -21.66 -30.63 -10.04
CA GLY A 94 -20.88 -30.93 -11.27
C GLY A 94 -21.68 -30.82 -12.58
N GLY A 95 -23.01 -30.86 -12.50
CA GLY A 95 -23.95 -30.67 -13.60
C GLY A 95 -24.24 -29.21 -13.96
N GLY A 96 -23.60 -28.23 -13.33
CA GLY A 96 -23.78 -26.80 -13.63
C GLY A 96 -25.17 -26.27 -13.32
N ASN A 97 -25.92 -26.96 -12.46
CA ASN A 97 -27.19 -26.45 -11.97
C ASN A 97 -26.93 -25.65 -10.69
N ASN A 98 -27.52 -24.47 -10.61
CA ASN A 98 -27.59 -23.69 -9.39
C ASN A 98 -28.38 -24.49 -8.35
N PRO A 99 -27.81 -24.86 -7.21
CA PRO A 99 -28.55 -25.59 -6.19
C PRO A 99 -29.53 -24.68 -5.45
N GLN A 100 -30.38 -25.27 -4.61
CA GLN A 100 -31.42 -24.57 -3.87
C GLN A 100 -30.80 -23.56 -2.87
N ALA A 101 -31.61 -22.65 -2.33
CA ALA A 101 -31.17 -21.56 -1.45
C ALA A 101 -30.32 -22.03 -0.24
N GLU A 102 -30.53 -23.26 0.25
CA GLU A 102 -29.77 -23.88 1.33
C GLU A 102 -28.28 -24.09 1.01
N ASN A 103 -27.88 -24.03 -0.27
CA ASN A 103 -26.49 -24.18 -0.71
C ASN A 103 -25.81 -22.83 -0.99
N LYS A 104 -26.41 -21.72 -0.54
CA LYS A 104 -25.87 -20.36 -0.66
C LYS A 104 -25.52 -19.85 0.74
N ILE A 105 -24.40 -19.15 0.85
CA ILE A 105 -24.07 -18.36 2.03
C ILE A 105 -23.64 -16.96 1.59
N GLU A 106 -23.95 -15.98 2.44
CA GLU A 106 -23.46 -14.61 2.32
C GLU A 106 -22.50 -14.37 3.49
N VAL A 107 -21.31 -13.87 3.17
CA VAL A 107 -20.25 -13.55 4.13
C VAL A 107 -19.95 -12.07 4.00
N THR A 108 -20.05 -11.34 5.10
CA THR A 108 -19.72 -9.91 5.17
C THR A 108 -18.50 -9.73 6.04
N ASP A 109 -17.48 -9.03 5.54
CA ASP A 109 -16.28 -8.72 6.32
C ASP A 109 -15.64 -7.40 5.87
N ASP A 110 -14.84 -6.82 6.75
CA ASP A 110 -13.99 -5.67 6.42
C ASP A 110 -12.67 -6.17 5.82
N VAL A 111 -12.32 -5.62 4.66
CA VAL A 111 -11.13 -6.00 3.91
C VAL A 111 -10.14 -4.85 3.85
N SER A 112 -8.85 -5.16 3.92
CA SER A 112 -7.77 -4.18 3.89
C SER A 112 -6.52 -4.75 3.24
N THR A 113 -5.91 -3.96 2.36
CA THR A 113 -4.63 -4.29 1.73
C THR A 113 -3.70 -3.09 1.74
N THR A 114 -2.45 -3.30 2.18
CA THR A 114 -1.43 -2.26 2.27
C THR A 114 -0.27 -2.57 1.34
N GLY A 115 0.20 -1.55 0.61
CA GLY A 115 1.36 -1.64 -0.26
C GLY A 115 2.31 -0.47 -0.06
N THR A 116 3.59 -0.70 -0.35
CA THR A 116 4.60 0.36 -0.42
C THR A 116 4.97 0.61 -1.87
N PHE A 117 4.95 1.88 -2.28
CA PHE A 117 5.17 2.29 -3.65
C PHE A 117 6.28 3.33 -3.71
N GLY A 118 7.16 3.19 -4.70
CA GLY A 118 8.25 4.13 -4.94
C GLY A 118 9.49 3.47 -5.55
N PRO A 119 10.56 4.26 -5.78
CA PRO A 119 10.60 5.71 -5.57
C PRO A 119 9.78 6.47 -6.63
N SER A 120 9.26 7.64 -6.27
CA SER A 120 8.47 8.56 -7.14
C SER A 120 9.25 9.15 -8.32
N GLY A 121 10.55 8.84 -8.40
CA GLY A 121 11.49 9.42 -9.35
C GLY A 121 11.57 10.94 -9.25
N LYS A 122 12.08 11.57 -10.32
CA LYS A 122 12.23 13.04 -10.39
C LYS A 122 10.91 13.78 -10.67
N ASN A 123 9.83 13.06 -10.95
CA ASN A 123 8.54 13.65 -11.30
C ASN A 123 7.57 13.71 -10.11
N GLY A 124 7.98 13.19 -8.94
CA GLY A 124 7.19 13.21 -7.71
C GLY A 124 5.81 12.57 -7.84
N GLN A 125 5.71 11.53 -8.66
CA GLN A 125 4.46 10.85 -8.99
C GLN A 125 4.61 9.35 -8.85
N ILE A 126 3.53 8.70 -8.42
CA ILE A 126 3.41 7.25 -8.35
C ILE A 126 2.05 6.88 -8.96
N THR A 127 2.05 5.87 -9.84
CA THR A 127 0.85 5.22 -10.36
C THR A 127 1.01 3.72 -10.11
N ASN A 128 0.02 3.08 -9.51
CA ASN A 128 0.11 1.65 -9.18
C ASN A 128 -0.42 0.74 -10.31
N CYS A 129 -1.51 1.13 -10.98
CA CYS A 129 -2.11 0.34 -12.06
C CYS A 129 -1.49 0.62 -13.44
N PRO A 130 -1.46 -0.38 -14.34
CA PRO A 130 -1.94 -1.76 -14.19
C PRO A 130 -0.89 -2.73 -13.60
N LYS A 131 0.21 -2.22 -13.03
CA LYS A 131 1.39 -3.06 -12.72
C LYS A 131 1.35 -3.70 -11.34
N ASN A 132 0.79 -2.99 -10.36
CA ASN A 132 0.80 -3.38 -8.96
C ASN A 132 -0.43 -2.79 -8.24
N PRO A 133 -1.67 -3.21 -8.60
CA PRO A 133 -2.87 -2.79 -7.90
C PRO A 133 -2.81 -3.16 -6.41
N LEU A 134 -3.55 -2.43 -5.57
CA LEU A 134 -3.89 -2.94 -4.25
C LEU A 134 -5.13 -3.82 -4.43
N VAL A 135 -5.05 -5.10 -4.03
CA VAL A 135 -6.14 -6.06 -4.27
C VAL A 135 -6.94 -6.23 -2.99
N LEU A 136 -8.24 -5.95 -3.02
CA LEU A 136 -9.18 -6.36 -1.97
C LEU A 136 -9.86 -7.65 -2.43
N SER A 137 -9.78 -8.69 -1.61
CA SER A 137 -10.33 -10.01 -1.93
C SER A 137 -11.47 -10.36 -0.99
N PRO A 138 -12.52 -11.06 -1.47
CA PRO A 138 -13.61 -11.50 -0.63
C PRO A 138 -13.14 -12.62 0.31
N PRO A 139 -13.65 -12.68 1.55
CA PRO A 139 -13.36 -13.77 2.46
C PRO A 139 -13.96 -15.08 1.93
N THR A 140 -13.21 -16.17 2.08
CA THR A 140 -13.71 -17.52 1.82
C THR A 140 -14.37 -18.06 3.10
N PRO A 141 -15.64 -18.49 3.07
CA PRO A 141 -16.28 -19.09 4.24
C PRO A 141 -15.58 -20.39 4.63
N SER A 142 -15.59 -20.69 5.91
CA SER A 142 -15.07 -21.93 6.46
C SER A 142 -16.03 -23.10 6.24
N ASP A 143 -15.51 -24.33 6.33
CA ASP A 143 -16.31 -25.57 6.21
C ASP A 143 -17.38 -25.71 7.31
N ASP A 144 -17.20 -25.01 8.45
CA ASP A 144 -18.17 -24.96 9.55
C ASP A 144 -19.38 -24.07 9.22
N GLU A 145 -19.19 -23.08 8.34
CA GLU A 145 -20.24 -22.15 7.89
C GLU A 145 -21.00 -22.71 6.69
N ILE A 146 -20.29 -23.35 5.75
CA ILE A 146 -20.89 -24.01 4.60
C ILE A 146 -20.09 -25.25 4.21
N SER A 147 -20.74 -26.41 4.18
CA SER A 147 -20.13 -27.67 3.74
C SER A 147 -20.74 -28.13 2.42
N CYS A 148 -19.98 -28.01 1.32
CA CYS A 148 -20.37 -28.50 0.01
C CYS A 148 -20.22 -30.03 -0.10
N GLY A 149 -21.27 -30.76 0.27
CA GLY A 149 -21.29 -32.23 0.19
C GLY A 149 -21.24 -32.81 -1.23
N ASN A 150 -21.04 -34.13 -1.34
CA ASN A 150 -21.32 -34.94 -2.53
C ASN A 150 -20.83 -34.37 -3.89
N GLY A 151 -19.54 -34.09 -4.03
CA GLY A 151 -18.93 -33.72 -5.31
C GLY A 151 -19.32 -32.32 -5.82
N GLN A 152 -19.91 -31.49 -4.95
CA GLN A 152 -20.11 -30.07 -5.19
C GLN A 152 -18.81 -29.29 -5.01
N THR A 153 -18.76 -28.07 -5.49
CA THR A 153 -17.60 -27.18 -5.37
C THR A 153 -18.07 -25.82 -4.90
N LEU A 154 -17.48 -25.33 -3.81
CA LEU A 154 -17.71 -23.96 -3.32
C LEU A 154 -17.21 -22.97 -4.39
N THR A 155 -18.07 -22.07 -4.83
CA THR A 155 -17.80 -21.10 -5.90
C THR A 155 -18.29 -19.73 -5.46
N LEU A 156 -17.44 -18.72 -5.62
CA LEU A 156 -17.86 -17.34 -5.43
C LEU A 156 -18.73 -16.93 -6.63
N LEU A 157 -19.91 -16.42 -6.34
CA LEU A 157 -20.83 -15.93 -7.36
C LEU A 157 -20.59 -14.44 -7.61
N SER A 158 -20.55 -13.68 -6.52
CA SER A 158 -20.37 -12.23 -6.56
C SER A 158 -19.77 -11.71 -5.25
N ALA A 159 -19.05 -10.60 -5.35
CA ALA A 159 -18.58 -9.81 -4.21
C ALA A 159 -19.00 -8.35 -4.42
N THR A 160 -19.75 -7.79 -3.47
CA THR A 160 -20.10 -6.38 -3.47
C THR A 160 -19.22 -5.65 -2.47
N TYR A 161 -18.40 -4.73 -2.96
CA TYR A 161 -17.55 -3.88 -2.14
C TYR A 161 -18.24 -2.55 -1.91
N SER A 162 -18.21 -2.06 -0.68
CA SER A 162 -18.76 -0.77 -0.30
C SER A 162 -17.76 0.03 0.54
N ASN A 163 -17.97 1.36 0.55
CA ASN A 163 -17.16 2.29 1.33
C ASN A 163 -15.65 2.14 1.09
N VAL A 164 -15.25 1.92 -0.18
CA VAL A 164 -13.84 1.71 -0.51
C VAL A 164 -13.11 3.04 -0.43
N VAL A 165 -12.09 3.10 0.41
CA VAL A 165 -11.27 4.28 0.68
C VAL A 165 -9.80 3.90 0.56
N ILE A 166 -8.99 4.83 0.08
CA ILE A 166 -7.54 4.73 0.17
C ILE A 166 -6.99 5.78 1.12
N ASP A 167 -5.99 5.40 1.91
CA ASP A 167 -5.23 6.27 2.80
C ASP A 167 -3.74 6.12 2.49
N SER A 168 -2.96 7.19 2.66
CA SER A 168 -1.51 7.11 2.53
C SER A 168 -0.77 7.88 3.61
N THR A 169 0.45 7.45 3.87
CA THR A 169 1.38 8.14 4.79
C THR A 169 1.71 9.60 4.44
N LYS A 170 1.28 10.11 3.27
CA LYS A 170 1.61 11.47 2.79
C LYS A 170 0.38 12.26 2.31
N THR A 171 -0.82 11.69 2.30
CA THR A 171 -2.06 12.34 1.81
C THR A 171 -3.17 12.11 2.82
N ASP A 172 -4.25 12.88 2.71
CA ASP A 172 -5.48 12.55 3.42
C ASP A 172 -6.18 11.33 2.76
N PRO A 173 -7.06 10.62 3.48
CA PRO A 173 -7.88 9.56 2.91
C PRO A 173 -8.80 10.06 1.80
N GLU A 174 -8.93 9.28 0.73
CA GLU A 174 -9.77 9.62 -0.42
C GLU A 174 -10.72 8.47 -0.78
N PRO A 175 -12.04 8.73 -0.94
CA PRO A 175 -12.97 7.71 -1.38
C PRO A 175 -12.65 7.26 -2.81
N VAL A 176 -12.79 5.96 -3.07
CA VAL A 176 -12.61 5.35 -4.39
C VAL A 176 -13.96 5.04 -5.01
N VAL A 177 -14.78 4.22 -4.34
CA VAL A 177 -16.15 3.87 -4.76
C VAL A 177 -17.05 3.74 -3.54
N SER A 178 -18.31 4.15 -3.65
CA SER A 178 -19.31 3.94 -2.60
C SER A 178 -19.84 2.51 -2.59
N GLU A 179 -20.00 1.92 -3.78
CA GLU A 179 -20.46 0.54 -3.99
C GLU A 179 -20.03 0.06 -5.38
N ILE A 180 -19.57 -1.19 -5.49
CA ILE A 180 -19.30 -1.87 -6.75
C ILE A 180 -19.47 -3.39 -6.56
N THR A 181 -20.10 -4.07 -7.53
CA THR A 181 -20.28 -5.53 -7.50
C THR A 181 -19.43 -6.19 -8.57
N CYS A 182 -18.57 -7.11 -8.15
CA CYS A 182 -17.74 -7.94 -9.00
C CYS A 182 -18.37 -9.33 -9.16
N SER A 183 -18.55 -9.78 -10.40
CA SER A 183 -19.04 -11.12 -10.71
C SER A 183 -17.86 -12.07 -10.86
N ALA A 184 -17.81 -13.11 -10.03
CA ALA A 184 -16.64 -14.01 -9.92
C ALA A 184 -16.82 -15.36 -10.62
N GLY A 185 -18.06 -15.78 -10.85
CA GLY A 185 -18.31 -17.10 -11.40
C GLY A 185 -19.78 -17.38 -11.62
N GLU A 186 -20.02 -18.46 -12.36
CA GLU A 186 -21.33 -19.10 -12.51
C GLU A 186 -21.13 -20.60 -12.26
N CYS A 187 -22.16 -21.28 -11.73
CA CYS A 187 -22.15 -22.74 -11.67
C CYS A 187 -22.15 -23.32 -13.09
N THR A 188 -20.97 -23.56 -13.66
CA THR A 188 -20.84 -24.16 -14.98
C THR A 188 -20.72 -25.68 -14.88
N LYS A 189 -21.23 -26.41 -15.89
CA LYS A 189 -20.98 -27.85 -16.01
C LYS A 189 -19.46 -28.06 -16.02
N LYS A 190 -18.95 -29.06 -15.30
CA LYS A 190 -17.56 -29.53 -15.45
C LYS A 190 -17.35 -30.09 -16.87
N GLY A 191 -17.25 -29.21 -17.85
CA GLY A 191 -16.68 -29.50 -19.16
C GLY A 191 -15.18 -29.36 -19.00
N GLY A 192 -14.44 -30.45 -19.19
CA GLY A 192 -12.98 -30.41 -19.26
C GLY A 192 -12.49 -29.32 -20.23
N PRO A 193 -11.24 -28.86 -20.07
CA PRO A 193 -10.70 -27.73 -20.83
C PRO A 193 -11.02 -27.92 -22.31
N LYS A 194 -11.82 -27.00 -22.87
CA LYS A 194 -12.03 -26.98 -24.31
C LYS A 194 -10.72 -26.53 -24.94
N ASN A 195 -9.92 -27.51 -25.32
CA ASN A 195 -8.75 -27.34 -26.16
C ASN A 195 -9.27 -26.71 -27.48
N LYS A 196 -9.24 -25.38 -27.57
CA LYS A 196 -9.40 -24.67 -28.84
C LYS A 196 -8.12 -24.96 -29.62
N GLY A 197 -8.13 -26.08 -30.34
CA GLY A 197 -7.10 -26.37 -31.33
C GLY A 197 -6.98 -25.20 -32.31
N PRO A 198 -5.77 -24.93 -32.82
CA PRO A 198 -5.55 -23.82 -33.74
C PRO A 198 -6.44 -24.00 -34.97
N LYS A 199 -7.19 -22.94 -35.30
CA LYS A 199 -7.89 -22.88 -36.57
C LYS A 199 -6.82 -22.76 -37.66
N ASN A 200 -6.79 -23.75 -38.55
CA ASN A 200 -5.99 -23.77 -39.76
C ASN A 200 -6.49 -22.70 -40.74
#